data_AF-A0A948QZJ5-F1
#
_entry.id   AF-A0A948QZJ5-F1
#
_cell.length_a   1.000
_cell.length_b   1.000
_cell.length_c   1.000
_cell.angle_alpha   90.00
_cell.angle_beta   90.00
_cell.angle_gamma   90.00
#
_symmetry.space_group_name_H-M   'P 1'
#
loop_
_entity.id
_entity.type
_entity.pdbx_description
1 polymer ?
#
loop_
_entity_poly.entity_id
_entity_poly.type
_entity_poly.pdbx_seq_one_letter_code
_entity_poly.pdbx_strand_id
1 'polypeptide(L)'
;MDHDVSGRRGHVGTSAWLIIGSFAALVLSGCQATKVVDVGGNESGEHREAVNLSSQEAEHLRAGMRAFLAALHSITSALAERDYHAVSGSAREVGMNAVNGVSGLSILKLPPQFVLLATDTHQKFDELADNARKSSTRWILQKLGEISANCTACHETYRVASHRRDQRDNPPGSSNVPERHKASISRDLGPAVIVLVDPNGHGAR
;
A
#
# COMPACT_ATOMS: atom_id res chain seq x y z
N MET A 1 35.77 -10.49 82.47
CA MET A 1 37.13 -10.07 82.05
C MET A 1 37.07 -9.67 80.60
N ASP A 2 37.09 -8.35 80.40
CA ASP A 2 37.32 -7.66 79.15
C ASP A 2 38.69 -8.03 78.55
N HIS A 3 38.83 -7.95 77.23
CA HIS A 3 39.94 -7.23 76.60
C HIS A 3 39.53 -6.77 75.19
N ASP A 4 39.37 -5.46 75.10
CA ASP A 4 39.47 -4.60 73.92
C ASP A 4 40.85 -4.71 73.23
N VAL A 5 40.90 -4.74 71.89
CA VAL A 5 41.94 -4.08 71.06
C VAL A 5 41.36 -3.68 69.69
N SER A 6 41.01 -2.39 69.57
CA SER A 6 41.49 -1.42 68.55
C SER A 6 41.79 -1.86 67.09
N GLY A 7 40.96 -1.37 66.16
CA GLY A 7 41.33 -0.33 65.19
C GLY A 7 42.25 -0.64 63.99
N ARG A 8 41.70 -0.48 62.77
CA ARG A 8 42.34 0.35 61.72
C ARG A 8 41.34 0.92 60.72
N ARG A 9 41.26 2.26 60.70
CA ARG A 9 40.53 3.10 59.74
C ARG A 9 41.30 3.16 58.41
N GLY A 10 40.59 3.05 57.29
CA GLY A 10 41.04 3.48 55.98
C GLY A 10 40.07 4.52 55.43
N HIS A 11 40.57 5.74 55.22
CA HIS A 11 39.85 6.89 54.68
C HIS A 11 39.23 6.61 53.32
N VAL A 12 37.91 6.81 53.18
CA VAL A 12 37.24 6.94 51.88
C VAL A 12 37.20 8.44 51.54
N GLY A 13 37.88 8.82 50.46
CA GLY A 13 38.04 10.20 50.03
C GLY A 13 36.71 10.89 49.72
N THR A 14 36.50 12.03 50.36
CA THR A 14 35.35 12.94 50.22
C THR A 14 35.36 13.76 48.92
N SER A 15 35.93 13.23 47.84
CA SER A 15 36.26 14.00 46.63
C SER A 15 35.52 13.56 45.36
N ALA A 16 34.52 12.68 45.46
CA ALA A 16 33.79 12.15 44.31
C ALA A 16 32.36 12.73 44.14
N TRP A 17 31.90 13.58 45.06
CA TRP A 17 30.53 14.11 45.06
C TRP A 17 30.37 15.51 44.44
N LEU A 18 31.47 16.15 44.01
CA LEU A 18 31.41 17.52 43.47
C LEU A 18 31.42 17.61 41.94
N ILE A 19 31.41 16.49 41.21
CA ILE A 19 31.35 16.50 39.73
C ILE A 19 29.94 16.20 39.20
N ILE A 20 29.06 15.58 39.99
CA ILE A 20 27.69 15.25 39.56
C ILE A 20 26.75 16.49 39.60
N GLY A 21 27.08 17.51 40.39
CA GLY A 21 26.22 18.69 40.57
C GLY A 21 26.25 19.73 39.43
N SER A 22 27.26 19.71 38.55
CA SER A 22 27.44 20.78 37.54
C SER A 22 26.74 20.51 36.20
N PHE A 23 26.29 19.28 35.92
CA PHE A 23 25.61 18.99 34.65
C PHE A 23 24.10 19.24 34.68
N ALA A 24 23.51 19.37 35.87
CA ALA A 24 22.06 19.58 36.03
C ALA A 24 21.61 21.04 35.79
N ALA A 25 22.53 22.01 35.78
CA ALA A 25 22.19 23.42 35.64
C ALA A 25 22.14 23.94 34.19
N LEU A 26 22.54 23.15 33.18
CA LEU A 26 22.55 23.58 31.77
C LEU A 26 21.31 23.14 30.95
N VAL A 27 20.31 22.53 31.58
CA VAL A 27 19.14 21.96 30.86
C VAL A 27 17.89 22.87 30.92
N LEU A 28 17.95 24.02 31.61
CA LEU A 28 16.77 24.86 31.87
C LEU A 28 16.62 26.14 31.00
N SER A 29 17.44 26.35 29.96
CA SER A 29 17.35 27.56 29.13
C SER A 29 17.02 27.25 27.66
N GLY A 30 15.76 26.91 27.39
CA GLY A 30 15.31 26.57 26.04
C GLY A 30 13.80 26.56 25.81
N CYS A 31 13.02 27.46 26.42
CA CYS A 31 11.64 27.72 25.98
C CYS A 31 11.65 28.68 24.78
N GLN A 32 11.89 28.17 23.58
CA GLN A 32 11.61 28.93 22.35
C GLN A 32 10.17 28.66 21.94
N ALA A 33 9.34 29.71 22.03
CA ALA A 33 7.96 29.72 21.55
C ALA A 33 7.93 29.39 20.05
N THR A 34 7.45 28.20 19.71
CA THR A 34 7.18 27.82 18.33
C THR A 34 5.99 28.63 17.84
N LYS A 35 6.19 29.35 16.74
CA LYS A 35 5.10 29.98 16.00
C LYS A 35 4.21 28.87 15.44
N VAL A 36 2.96 28.84 15.87
CA VAL A 36 1.93 28.00 15.26
C VAL A 36 1.69 28.54 13.85
N VAL A 37 2.19 27.83 12.84
CA VAL A 37 1.77 28.03 11.46
C VAL A 37 0.43 27.30 11.34
N ASP A 38 -0.65 28.07 11.28
CA ASP A 38 -1.97 27.57 10.92
C ASP A 38 -1.98 27.22 9.42
N VAL A 39 -1.73 25.95 9.10
CA VAL A 39 -2.03 25.39 7.77
C VAL A 39 -3.48 24.91 7.81
N GLY A 40 -4.40 25.83 7.54
CA GLY A 40 -5.79 25.49 7.33
C GLY A 40 -5.95 24.54 6.14
N GLY A 41 -6.53 23.36 6.38
CA GLY A 41 -6.93 22.47 5.29
C GLY A 41 -7.23 21.00 5.61
N ASN A 42 -7.92 20.70 6.71
CA ASN A 42 -8.54 19.40 7.00
C ASN A 42 -7.60 18.18 7.02
N GLU A 43 -6.86 18.03 8.11
CA GLU A 43 -6.27 16.77 8.51
C GLU A 43 -7.36 15.75 8.85
N SER A 44 -7.28 14.56 8.25
CA SER A 44 -7.81 13.36 8.89
C SER A 44 -6.77 12.24 8.80
N GLY A 45 -5.71 12.34 9.62
CA GLY A 45 -4.83 11.21 10.00
C GLY A 45 -4.14 10.41 8.88
N GLU A 46 -4.20 10.84 7.63
CA GLU A 46 -3.65 10.10 6.48
C GLU A 46 -2.26 10.62 6.15
N HIS A 47 -1.24 9.90 6.60
CA HIS A 47 0.17 10.28 6.48
C HIS A 47 0.84 9.72 5.22
N ARG A 48 0.15 8.87 4.43
CA ARG A 48 0.74 8.24 3.24
C ARG A 48 0.81 9.18 2.06
N GLU A 49 1.92 9.09 1.33
CA GLU A 49 2.14 9.81 0.08
C GLU A 49 1.13 9.38 -0.99
N ALA A 50 0.48 10.36 -1.61
CA ALA A 50 -0.54 10.11 -2.62
C ALA A 50 0.08 9.85 -4.00
N VAL A 51 -0.12 8.65 -4.53
CA VAL A 51 0.19 8.32 -5.93
C VAL A 51 -1.01 8.76 -6.78
N ASN A 52 -0.90 9.94 -7.39
CA ASN A 52 -1.99 10.56 -8.14
C ASN A 52 -2.07 10.03 -9.57
N LEU A 53 -3.13 9.28 -9.86
CA LEU A 53 -3.35 8.61 -11.13
C LEU A 53 -4.72 9.00 -11.72
N SER A 54 -4.88 8.83 -13.04
CA SER A 54 -6.22 8.79 -13.63
C SER A 54 -7.00 7.58 -13.09
N SER A 55 -8.33 7.60 -13.18
CA SER A 55 -9.16 6.46 -12.77
C SER A 55 -8.76 5.15 -13.45
N GLN A 56 -8.36 5.20 -14.73
CA GLN A 56 -7.94 4.02 -15.49
C GLN A 56 -6.57 3.49 -15.03
N GLU A 57 -5.58 4.38 -14.87
CA GLU A 57 -4.24 4.01 -14.37
C GLU A 57 -4.32 3.45 -12.95
N ALA A 58 -5.13 4.05 -12.08
CA ALA A 58 -5.34 3.57 -10.71
C ALA A 58 -5.98 2.17 -10.68
N GLU A 59 -6.95 1.91 -11.56
CA GLU A 59 -7.58 0.59 -11.64
C GLU A 59 -6.60 -0.47 -12.15
N HIS A 60 -5.81 -0.15 -13.18
CA HIS A 60 -4.77 -1.05 -13.67
C HIS A 60 -3.75 -1.40 -12.58
N LEU A 61 -3.29 -0.39 -11.83
CA LEU A 61 -2.37 -0.61 -10.70
C LEU A 61 -2.99 -1.50 -9.61
N ARG A 62 -4.25 -1.22 -9.22
CA ARG A 62 -4.97 -2.02 -8.21
C ARG A 62 -5.26 -3.44 -8.69
N ALA A 63 -5.49 -3.65 -9.98
CA ALA A 63 -5.61 -4.99 -10.55
C ALA A 63 -4.31 -5.79 -10.37
N GLY A 64 -3.15 -5.17 -10.60
CA GLY A 64 -1.85 -5.78 -10.28
C GLY A 64 -1.70 -6.12 -8.80
N MET A 65 -2.10 -5.23 -7.89
CA MET A 65 -2.10 -5.50 -6.44
C MET A 65 -2.96 -6.71 -6.06
N ARG A 66 -4.15 -6.86 -6.67
CA ARG A 66 -5.01 -8.03 -6.47
C ARG A 66 -4.40 -9.31 -7.04
N ALA A 67 -3.69 -9.23 -8.17
CA ALA A 67 -2.97 -10.37 -8.73
C ALA A 67 -1.85 -10.86 -7.80
N PHE A 68 -1.09 -9.95 -7.17
CA PHE A 68 -0.11 -10.35 -6.14
C PHE A 68 -0.75 -11.09 -4.97
N LEU A 69 -1.88 -10.60 -4.45
CA LEU A 69 -2.60 -11.27 -3.36
C LEU A 69 -3.11 -12.66 -3.78
N ALA A 70 -3.63 -12.78 -5.01
CA ALA A 70 -4.04 -14.07 -5.55
C ALA A 70 -2.85 -15.04 -5.67
N ALA A 71 -1.70 -14.58 -6.15
CA ALA A 71 -0.48 -15.40 -6.25
C ALA A 71 0.00 -15.86 -4.87
N LEU A 72 0.02 -14.98 -3.86
CA LEU A 72 0.36 -15.35 -2.48
C LEU A 72 -0.55 -16.46 -1.94
N HIS A 73 -1.85 -16.38 -2.21
CA HIS A 73 -2.80 -17.42 -1.82
C HIS A 73 -2.54 -18.74 -2.56
N SER A 74 -2.40 -18.70 -3.88
CA SER A 74 -2.15 -19.89 -4.71
C SER A 74 -0.83 -20.58 -4.33
N ILE A 75 0.24 -19.81 -4.13
CA ILE A 75 1.54 -20.34 -3.66
C ILE A 75 1.39 -21.00 -2.30
N THR A 76 0.72 -20.34 -1.35
CA THR A 76 0.55 -20.88 0.01
C THR A 76 -0.26 -22.18 0.00
N SER A 77 -1.32 -22.24 -0.82
CA SER A 77 -2.16 -23.42 -0.98
C SER A 77 -1.39 -24.58 -1.62
N ALA A 78 -0.68 -24.32 -2.71
CA ALA A 78 0.18 -25.29 -3.37
C ALA A 78 1.30 -25.81 -2.44
N LEU A 79 1.85 -24.93 -1.58
CA LEU A 79 2.88 -25.32 -0.61
C LEU A 79 2.34 -26.29 0.44
N ALA A 80 1.09 -26.13 0.88
CA ALA A 80 0.43 -27.07 1.81
C ALA A 80 0.27 -28.47 1.19
N GLU A 81 0.05 -28.53 -0.12
CA GLU A 81 -0.04 -29.77 -0.91
C GLU A 81 1.32 -30.31 -1.38
N ARG A 82 2.41 -29.58 -1.10
CA ARG A 82 3.77 -29.86 -1.59
C ARG A 82 3.89 -29.85 -3.11
N ASP A 83 3.01 -29.13 -3.80
CA ASP A 83 3.08 -28.94 -5.24
C ASP A 83 4.00 -27.75 -5.60
N TYR A 84 5.30 -28.04 -5.64
CA TYR A 84 6.31 -27.03 -6.00
C TYR A 84 6.24 -26.60 -7.48
N HIS A 85 5.55 -27.35 -8.33
CA HIS A 85 5.32 -26.95 -9.71
C HIS A 85 4.25 -25.85 -9.77
N ALA A 86 3.14 -26.03 -9.04
CA ALA A 86 2.11 -25.00 -8.90
C ALA A 86 2.62 -23.75 -8.17
N VAL A 87 3.53 -23.88 -7.18
CA VAL A 87 4.24 -22.73 -6.58
C VAL A 87 5.01 -21.95 -7.64
N SER A 88 5.81 -22.64 -8.46
CA SER A 88 6.60 -22.01 -9.53
C SER A 88 5.72 -21.30 -10.55
N GLY A 89 4.64 -21.96 -11.00
CA GLY A 89 3.69 -21.39 -11.95
C GLY A 89 2.99 -20.14 -11.41
N SER A 90 2.45 -20.22 -10.20
CA SER A 90 1.75 -19.09 -9.56
C SER A 90 2.66 -17.87 -9.35
N ALA A 91 3.92 -18.10 -8.99
CA ALA A 91 4.89 -17.01 -8.85
C ALA A 91 5.24 -16.38 -10.21
N ARG A 92 5.34 -17.18 -11.28
CA ARG A 92 5.66 -16.68 -12.63
C ARG A 92 4.61 -15.72 -13.17
N GLU A 93 3.33 -15.97 -12.90
CA GLU A 93 2.21 -15.15 -13.41
C GLU A 93 2.32 -13.67 -13.00
N VAL A 94 2.95 -13.40 -11.86
CA VAL A 94 3.11 -12.05 -11.30
C VAL A 94 4.57 -11.57 -11.33
N GLY A 95 5.45 -12.25 -12.07
CA GLY A 95 6.83 -11.83 -12.29
C GLY A 95 6.94 -10.59 -13.20
N MET A 96 8.16 -10.26 -13.64
CA MET A 96 8.43 -9.09 -14.48
C MET A 96 7.62 -9.07 -15.79
N ASN A 97 7.29 -10.25 -16.32
CA ASN A 97 6.49 -10.34 -17.54
C ASN A 97 5.08 -9.76 -17.39
N ALA A 98 4.54 -9.70 -16.17
CA ALA A 98 3.22 -9.11 -15.90
C ALA A 98 3.15 -7.61 -16.21
N VAL A 99 4.31 -6.92 -16.27
CA VAL A 99 4.39 -5.47 -16.49
C VAL A 99 4.99 -5.06 -17.84
N ASN A 100 5.30 -6.01 -18.73
CA ASN A 100 5.89 -5.72 -20.05
C ASN A 100 5.03 -4.81 -20.95
N GLY A 101 3.72 -4.70 -20.67
CA GLY A 101 2.78 -3.83 -21.40
C GLY A 101 2.49 -2.49 -20.73
N VAL A 102 3.10 -2.18 -19.58
CA VAL A 102 2.87 -0.91 -18.88
C VAL A 102 3.58 0.21 -19.63
N SER A 103 2.83 1.24 -20.01
CA SER A 103 3.40 2.38 -20.74
C SER A 103 4.46 3.09 -19.89
N GLY A 104 5.61 3.43 -20.47
CA GLY A 104 6.65 4.19 -19.76
C GLY A 104 6.14 5.52 -19.21
N LEU A 105 5.20 6.18 -19.92
CA LEU A 105 4.54 7.41 -19.47
C LEU A 105 3.68 7.23 -18.21
N SER A 106 3.22 6.02 -17.91
CA SER A 106 2.54 5.71 -16.64
C SER A 106 3.56 5.52 -15.51
N ILE A 107 4.70 4.88 -15.80
CA ILE A 107 5.80 4.68 -14.83
C ILE A 107 6.41 6.01 -14.40
N LEU A 108 6.60 6.96 -15.32
CA LEU A 108 7.13 8.29 -15.01
C LEU A 108 6.30 9.10 -14.00
N LYS A 109 5.01 8.77 -13.81
CA LYS A 109 4.15 9.45 -12.83
C LYS A 109 4.29 8.90 -11.41
N LEU A 110 4.97 7.77 -11.26
CA LEU A 110 5.11 7.09 -9.97
C LEU A 110 6.32 7.64 -9.20
N PRO A 111 6.24 7.76 -7.87
CA PRO A 111 7.41 8.08 -7.05
C PRO A 111 8.54 7.08 -7.32
N PRO A 112 9.81 7.51 -7.40
CA PRO A 112 10.92 6.61 -7.72
C PRO A 112 11.02 5.39 -6.78
N GLN A 113 10.80 5.60 -5.48
CA GLN A 113 10.81 4.50 -4.49
C GLN A 113 9.62 3.54 -4.65
N PHE A 114 8.46 4.03 -5.11
CA PHE A 114 7.34 3.17 -5.48
C PHE A 114 7.72 2.23 -6.62
N VAL A 115 8.38 2.75 -7.67
CA VAL A 115 8.83 1.94 -8.81
C VAL A 115 9.87 0.91 -8.40
N LEU A 116 10.79 1.28 -7.50
CA LEU A 116 11.79 0.35 -6.96
C LEU A 116 11.13 -0.79 -6.18
N LEU A 117 10.21 -0.49 -5.26
CA LEU A 117 9.47 -1.50 -4.50
C LEU A 117 8.63 -2.41 -5.41
N ALA A 118 7.94 -1.84 -6.40
CA ALA A 118 7.15 -2.62 -7.36
C ALA A 118 8.04 -3.56 -8.19
N THR A 119 9.17 -3.05 -8.70
CA THR A 119 10.12 -3.83 -9.51
C THR A 119 10.75 -4.94 -8.70
N ASP A 120 11.23 -4.64 -7.48
CA ASP A 120 11.82 -5.63 -6.58
C ASP A 120 10.81 -6.74 -6.21
N THR A 121 9.53 -6.38 -6.04
CA THR A 121 8.45 -7.36 -5.82
C THR A 121 8.31 -8.31 -7.00
N HIS A 122 8.19 -7.80 -8.23
CA HIS A 122 8.12 -8.63 -9.44
C HIS A 122 9.37 -9.53 -9.60
N GLN A 123 10.56 -9.00 -9.35
CA GLN A 123 11.82 -9.76 -9.43
C GLN A 123 11.90 -10.88 -8.39
N LYS A 124 11.43 -10.64 -7.15
CA LYS A 124 11.38 -11.68 -6.12
C LYS A 124 10.40 -12.79 -6.46
N PHE A 125 9.29 -12.48 -7.13
CA PHE A 125 8.39 -13.49 -7.67
C PHE A 125 9.06 -14.30 -8.80
N ASP A 126 9.82 -13.67 -9.69
CA ASP A 126 10.60 -14.40 -10.70
C ASP A 126 11.66 -15.31 -10.06
N GLU A 127 12.38 -14.82 -9.06
CA GLU A 127 13.35 -15.62 -8.31
C GLU A 127 12.68 -16.81 -7.61
N LEU A 128 11.51 -16.60 -7.02
CA LEU A 128 10.70 -17.67 -6.45
C LEU A 128 10.30 -18.70 -7.52
N ALA A 129 9.82 -18.23 -8.67
CA ALA A 129 9.42 -19.09 -9.78
C ALA A 129 10.59 -19.96 -10.29
N ASP A 130 11.78 -19.38 -10.46
CA ASP A 130 12.98 -20.06 -10.97
C ASP A 130 13.52 -21.12 -10.00
N ASN A 131 13.34 -20.93 -8.71
CA ASN A 131 13.99 -21.75 -7.68
C ASN A 131 13.04 -22.69 -6.92
N ALA A 132 11.72 -22.45 -6.93
CA ALA A 132 10.75 -23.19 -6.11
C ALA A 132 10.90 -24.72 -6.20
N ARG A 133 11.09 -25.28 -7.40
CA ARG A 133 11.16 -26.73 -7.63
C ARG A 133 12.40 -27.43 -7.06
N LYS A 134 13.47 -26.67 -6.78
CA LYS A 134 14.75 -27.18 -6.25
C LYS A 134 15.05 -26.67 -4.83
N SER A 135 14.14 -25.91 -4.25
CA SER A 135 14.30 -25.26 -2.95
C SER A 135 13.53 -25.98 -1.86
N SER A 136 13.95 -25.77 -0.61
CA SER A 136 13.19 -26.26 0.56
C SER A 136 11.95 -25.40 0.82
N THR A 137 10.94 -25.98 1.49
CA THR A 137 9.78 -25.23 2.02
C THR A 137 10.21 -24.01 2.84
N ARG A 138 11.28 -24.14 3.65
CA ARG A 138 11.82 -23.03 4.43
C ARG A 138 12.26 -21.87 3.56
N TRP A 139 12.98 -22.15 2.47
CA TRP A 139 13.45 -21.12 1.54
C TRP A 139 12.28 -20.41 0.85
N ILE A 140 11.24 -21.16 0.44
CA ILE A 140 10.02 -20.60 -0.16
C ILE A 140 9.33 -19.66 0.83
N LEU A 141 9.15 -20.09 2.09
CA LEU A 141 8.54 -19.25 3.13
C LEU A 141 9.37 -17.99 3.43
N GLN A 142 10.70 -18.09 3.41
CA GLN A 142 11.59 -16.92 3.55
C GLN A 142 11.38 -15.93 2.39
N LYS A 143 11.33 -16.42 1.15
CA LYS A 143 11.09 -15.59 -0.03
C LYS A 143 9.70 -14.92 0.00
N LEU A 144 8.66 -15.64 0.45
CA LEU A 144 7.33 -15.06 0.68
C LEU A 144 7.35 -13.97 1.76
N GLY A 145 8.16 -14.13 2.80
CA GLY A 145 8.40 -13.11 3.81
C GLY A 145 9.02 -11.84 3.23
N GLU A 146 10.06 -11.98 2.39
CA GLU A 146 10.67 -10.85 1.68
C GLU A 146 9.67 -10.12 0.77
N ILE A 147 8.88 -10.87 -0.01
CA ILE A 147 7.83 -10.31 -0.88
C ILE A 147 6.80 -9.54 -0.04
N SER A 148 6.33 -10.14 1.06
CA SER A 148 5.32 -9.52 1.93
C SER A 148 5.83 -8.24 2.60
N ALA A 149 7.13 -8.17 2.91
CA ALA A 149 7.75 -6.96 3.45
C ALA A 149 7.69 -5.78 2.46
N ASN A 150 7.78 -6.02 1.15
CA ASN A 150 7.56 -4.97 0.15
C ASN A 150 6.11 -4.49 0.13
N CYS A 151 5.16 -5.41 0.29
CA CYS A 151 3.74 -5.05 0.38
C CYS A 151 3.51 -4.12 1.58
N THR A 152 4.01 -4.47 2.77
CA THR A 152 3.84 -3.64 3.96
C THR A 152 4.54 -2.29 3.81
N ALA A 153 5.79 -2.26 3.36
CA ALA A 153 6.52 -1.00 3.15
C ALA A 153 5.81 -0.06 2.16
N CYS A 154 5.31 -0.60 1.05
CA CYS A 154 4.55 0.17 0.08
C CYS A 154 3.22 0.67 0.67
N HIS A 155 2.48 -0.17 1.38
CA HIS A 155 1.17 0.20 1.96
C HIS A 155 1.26 1.14 3.16
N GLU A 156 2.38 1.17 3.87
CA GLU A 156 2.69 2.14 4.94
C GLU A 156 3.12 3.49 4.38
N THR A 157 3.72 3.51 3.19
CA THR A 157 4.26 4.75 2.59
C THR A 157 3.26 5.40 1.63
N TYR A 158 2.54 4.60 0.86
CA TYR A 158 1.78 5.08 -0.30
C TYR A 158 0.29 4.77 -0.21
N ARG A 159 -0.50 5.70 -0.77
CA ARG A 159 -1.92 5.49 -1.07
C ARG A 159 -2.19 5.78 -2.53
N VAL A 160 -3.03 4.96 -3.17
CA VAL A 160 -3.45 5.18 -4.55
C VAL A 160 -4.58 6.21 -4.57
N ALA A 161 -4.29 7.42 -5.06
CA ALA A 161 -5.26 8.47 -5.26
C ALA A 161 -5.72 8.49 -6.72
N SER A 162 -7.03 8.54 -6.96
CA SER A 162 -7.58 8.60 -8.30
C SER A 162 -8.51 9.79 -8.45
N HIS A 163 -8.25 10.64 -9.45
CA HIS A 163 -9.15 11.72 -9.81
C HIS A 163 -9.87 11.37 -11.13
N ARG A 164 -11.20 11.44 -11.10
CA ARG A 164 -11.99 11.51 -12.33
C ARG A 164 -11.74 12.89 -12.95
N ARG A 165 -11.04 12.96 -14.09
CA ARG A 165 -11.20 14.12 -14.99
C ARG A 165 -12.56 13.99 -15.68
N ASP A 166 -13.66 14.06 -14.94
CA ASP A 166 -14.99 14.22 -15.55
C ASP A 166 -16.14 14.57 -14.58
N GLN A 167 -15.89 15.36 -13.52
CA GLN A 167 -16.98 15.73 -12.60
C GLN A 167 -16.77 17.04 -11.84
N ARG A 168 -16.07 18.00 -12.46
CA ARG A 168 -15.92 19.35 -11.90
C ARG A 168 -16.14 20.49 -12.90
N ASP A 169 -16.61 20.18 -14.10
CA ASP A 169 -17.10 21.16 -15.09
C ASP A 169 -18.64 21.12 -15.27
N ASN A 170 -19.37 20.35 -14.45
CA ASN A 170 -20.83 20.40 -14.41
C ASN A 170 -21.38 20.11 -12.98
N PRO A 171 -21.87 21.11 -12.24
CA PRO A 171 -22.58 20.87 -10.99
C PRO A 171 -23.96 20.25 -11.24
N PRO A 172 -24.51 19.42 -10.33
CA PRO A 172 -25.90 18.97 -10.43
C PRO A 172 -26.81 20.17 -10.12
N GLY A 173 -27.21 20.92 -11.15
CA GLY A 173 -28.18 22.01 -10.98
C GLY A 173 -28.16 23.19 -11.96
N SER A 174 -27.89 23.01 -13.26
CA SER A 174 -28.06 24.11 -14.24
C SER A 174 -28.83 23.69 -15.49
N SER A 175 -30.00 23.10 -15.32
CA SER A 175 -31.03 23.15 -16.37
C SER A 175 -31.69 24.54 -16.39
N ASN A 176 -30.97 25.56 -16.89
CA ASN A 176 -31.62 26.77 -17.40
C ASN A 176 -31.95 26.53 -18.87
N VAL A 177 -33.02 25.78 -19.10
CA VAL A 177 -33.70 25.77 -20.40
C VAL A 177 -34.69 26.93 -20.37
N PRO A 178 -34.54 27.99 -21.18
CA PRO A 178 -35.60 28.98 -21.31
C PRO A 178 -36.79 28.31 -22.01
N GLU A 179 -37.92 28.27 -21.32
CA GLU A 179 -39.21 27.93 -21.92
C GLU A 179 -39.46 28.86 -23.11
N ARG A 180 -39.42 28.30 -24.33
CA ARG A 180 -40.18 28.89 -25.44
C ARG A 180 -40.53 27.86 -26.49
N HIS A 181 -41.84 27.84 -26.77
CA HIS A 181 -42.55 27.19 -27.86
C HIS A 181 -42.91 25.70 -27.66
N LYS A 182 -44.04 25.52 -26.98
CA LYS A 182 -44.99 24.44 -27.27
C LYS A 182 -45.31 24.46 -28.78
N ALA A 183 -44.99 23.38 -29.47
CA ALA A 183 -45.68 22.98 -30.70
C ALA A 183 -45.92 21.48 -30.63
N SER A 184 -47.20 21.15 -30.56
CA SER A 184 -47.81 19.83 -30.53
C SER A 184 -47.43 19.01 -31.76
N ILE A 185 -46.85 17.82 -31.59
CA ILE A 185 -47.03 16.69 -32.51
C ILE A 185 -47.16 15.42 -31.68
N SER A 186 -48.41 15.02 -31.49
CA SER A 186 -48.82 13.65 -31.18
C SER A 186 -48.41 12.73 -32.33
N ARG A 187 -47.87 11.55 -32.00
CA ARG A 187 -48.18 10.30 -32.71
C ARG A 187 -47.76 9.07 -31.91
N ASP A 188 -48.77 8.24 -31.71
CA ASP A 188 -48.83 6.92 -31.10
C ASP A 188 -47.84 5.89 -31.67
N LEU A 189 -47.66 4.81 -30.89
CA LEU A 189 -47.31 3.40 -31.20
C LEU A 189 -46.32 2.90 -30.12
N GLY A 190 -46.73 2.29 -29.01
CA GLY A 190 -47.26 0.92 -28.86
C GLY A 190 -46.33 0.14 -27.88
N PRO A 191 -46.81 -0.75 -26.98
CA PRO A 191 -45.98 -1.35 -25.93
C PRO A 191 -45.41 -2.75 -26.28
N ALA A 192 -44.44 -3.18 -25.45
CA ALA A 192 -43.80 -4.51 -25.35
C ALA A 192 -42.60 -4.72 -26.29
N VAL A 193 -41.46 -5.28 -25.84
CA VAL A 193 -41.31 -6.59 -25.21
C VAL A 193 -40.11 -6.60 -24.24
N ILE A 194 -40.34 -7.11 -23.03
CA ILE A 194 -39.29 -7.56 -22.11
C ILE A 194 -38.82 -8.94 -22.61
N VAL A 195 -37.59 -9.04 -23.07
CA VAL A 195 -36.96 -10.33 -23.37
C VAL A 195 -36.44 -10.90 -22.04
N LEU A 196 -37.15 -11.88 -21.50
CA LEU A 196 -36.61 -12.77 -20.47
C LEU A 196 -35.65 -13.73 -21.16
N VAL A 197 -34.37 -13.63 -20.82
CA VAL A 197 -33.33 -14.59 -21.24
C VAL A 197 -33.44 -15.81 -20.33
N ASP A 198 -33.71 -16.98 -20.91
CA ASP A 198 -33.66 -18.29 -20.25
C ASP A 198 -32.19 -18.64 -19.90
N PRO A 199 -31.87 -19.04 -18.65
CA PRO A 199 -30.51 -19.39 -18.23
C PRO A 199 -30.02 -20.77 -18.69
N ASN A 200 -30.82 -21.60 -19.37
CA ASN A 200 -30.39 -22.93 -19.80
C ASN A 200 -30.38 -23.05 -21.34
N GLY A 201 -29.28 -22.59 -21.93
CA GLY A 201 -29.02 -22.64 -23.37
C GLY A 201 -28.90 -24.06 -23.93
N HIS A 202 -30.02 -24.64 -24.33
CA HIS A 202 -30.07 -25.82 -25.19
C HIS A 202 -30.87 -25.52 -26.45
N GLY A 203 -30.17 -25.10 -27.49
CA GLY A 203 -30.70 -25.06 -28.84
C GLY A 203 -30.60 -26.42 -29.51
N ALA A 204 -31.67 -26.86 -30.18
CA ALA A 204 -31.61 -27.50 -31.50
C ALA A 204 -33.03 -27.85 -32.01
N ARG A 205 -33.30 -27.33 -33.21
CA ARG A 205 -34.34 -27.67 -34.22
C ARG A 205 -35.80 -27.35 -33.94
#